data_AF-A0A6A1V606-F1
#
_entry.id   AF-A0A6A1V606-F1
#
_cell.length_a   1.000
_cell.length_b   1.000
_cell.length_c   1.000
_cell.angle_alpha   90.00
_cell.angle_beta   90.00
_cell.angle_gamma   90.00
#
_symmetry.space_group_name_H-M   'P 1'
#
loop_
_entity.id
_entity.type
_entity.pdbx_description
1 polymer ?
#
loop_
_entity_poly.entity_id
_entity_poly.type
_entity_poly.pdbx_seq_one_letter_code
_entity_poly.pdbx_strand_id
1 'polypeptide(L)'
;MSSDASSGSESAGCKGSSTSDKDKQKEKARVSRTSLILWHAHQNDAAAVRKLLEEDRTLVRARDYDNRTPLHVASLHGWIDVAKCLIDYGADVNAQDRWKNTPLADAEGAKKHSMIELLKSYGGLSYGQNGSHFEPKPVPPPLPNKCDWEIDPSELDFSTSALIGKGSFGEILKASWRGTPVAVKRILPSLSDDRLVIQDFRHEVNLLVKLRHPNIVQFLGAVTDKKPLMLITEYLRGGDLHQYLKEKGSLSPSIAINFALDMARGMAYLHNEPNVVIHRDLKPRNVLLVNSSADHLKVGDFGLSKLIKVQNSHDVYKMTGETGSYRYMAPEVFRHRRYDKKVDVFSFAMILYEMLEGEPPLSNYEPYEAAKYVAEGHRPTFRSKGYIPELRELIEQCWAADMSQRPPFLEILKRLEKIKENVPTDHHWHIFTT
;
A
#
# COMPACT_ATOMS: atom_id res chain seq x y z
N MET A 1 65.86 -32.03 30.19
CA MET A 1 65.72 -30.56 30.21
C MET A 1 64.95 -30.15 28.96
N SER A 2 63.93 -29.31 29.17
CA SER A 2 63.21 -28.48 28.20
C SER A 2 62.19 -29.14 27.25
N SER A 3 60.92 -28.95 27.66
CA SER A 3 59.71 -28.56 26.91
C SER A 3 59.75 -28.39 25.39
N ASP A 4 58.76 -28.98 24.69
CA ASP A 4 57.69 -28.22 24.00
C ASP A 4 56.50 -29.12 23.58
N ALA A 5 55.30 -28.53 23.62
CA ALA A 5 53.97 -29.10 23.33
C ALA A 5 53.63 -28.95 21.82
N SER A 6 52.62 -29.55 21.16
CA SER A 6 51.33 -30.13 21.55
C SER A 6 50.68 -30.86 20.34
N SER A 7 49.59 -31.59 20.63
CA SER A 7 48.40 -31.90 19.79
C SER A 7 48.25 -33.31 19.20
N GLY A 8 47.12 -33.94 19.58
CA GLY A 8 46.62 -35.23 19.09
C GLY A 8 45.31 -35.61 19.80
N SER A 9 44.20 -35.45 19.07
CA SER A 9 42.80 -35.86 19.27
C SER A 9 42.48 -37.09 20.15
N GLU A 10 41.35 -37.08 20.87
CA GLU A 10 40.14 -37.85 20.50
C GLU A 10 38.93 -37.65 21.44
N SER A 11 37.77 -37.95 20.88
CA SER A 11 36.40 -37.57 21.21
C SER A 11 35.66 -38.50 22.18
N ALA A 12 34.73 -37.93 22.97
CA ALA A 12 33.42 -38.52 23.33
C ALA A 12 32.63 -37.47 24.15
N GLY A 13 31.33 -37.22 24.02
CA GLY A 13 30.26 -37.80 23.25
C GLY A 13 29.00 -36.94 23.51
N CYS A 14 28.16 -36.81 22.49
CA CYS A 14 27.03 -35.89 22.43
C CYS A 14 25.84 -36.38 23.30
N LYS A 15 25.34 -35.55 24.22
CA LYS A 15 24.00 -35.64 24.82
C LYS A 15 23.37 -34.25 24.79
N GLY A 16 22.41 -34.03 23.90
CA GLY A 16 21.65 -32.78 23.88
C GLY A 16 20.79 -32.58 22.64
N SER A 17 19.78 -33.43 22.40
CA SER A 17 18.75 -33.14 21.38
C SER A 17 17.35 -33.70 21.66
N SER A 18 17.02 -34.11 22.90
CA SER A 18 15.73 -34.75 23.20
C SER A 18 14.66 -33.82 23.83
N THR A 19 15.00 -32.56 24.08
CA THR A 19 14.09 -31.59 24.72
C THR A 19 13.28 -30.77 23.71
N SER A 20 13.86 -30.39 22.56
CA SER A 20 13.21 -29.48 21.60
C SER A 20 12.04 -30.08 20.81
N ASP A 21 12.09 -31.37 20.47
CA ASP A 21 11.01 -32.03 19.71
C ASP A 21 9.78 -32.38 20.57
N LYS A 22 9.98 -32.64 21.87
CA LYS A 22 8.89 -32.83 22.82
C LYS A 22 8.13 -31.53 23.08
N ASP A 23 8.84 -30.41 23.11
CA ASP A 23 8.22 -29.09 23.28
C ASP A 23 7.44 -28.67 22.04
N LYS A 24 7.96 -28.91 20.83
CA LYS A 24 7.22 -28.67 19.57
C LYS A 24 5.98 -29.56 19.41
N GLN A 25 6.02 -30.81 19.86
CA GLN A 25 4.85 -31.70 19.87
C GLN A 25 3.80 -31.26 20.91
N LYS A 26 4.23 -30.83 22.12
CA LYS A 26 3.34 -30.21 23.11
C LYS A 26 2.71 -28.91 22.59
N GLU A 27 3.45 -28.12 21.83
CA GLU A 27 2.97 -26.87 21.25
C GLU A 27 1.93 -27.09 20.15
N LYS A 28 2.15 -28.06 19.24
CA LYS A 28 1.12 -28.51 18.28
C LYS A 28 -0.12 -29.09 18.97
N ALA A 29 0.03 -29.84 20.07
CA ALA A 29 -1.09 -30.35 20.86
C ALA A 29 -1.86 -29.25 21.62
N ARG A 30 -1.17 -28.19 22.10
CA ARG A 30 -1.80 -27.01 22.72
C ARG A 30 -2.65 -26.23 21.73
N VAL A 31 -2.19 -26.07 20.49
CA VAL A 31 -2.95 -25.41 19.43
C VAL A 31 -4.27 -26.15 19.14
N SER A 32 -4.31 -27.48 19.29
CA SER A 32 -5.55 -28.26 19.14
C SER A 32 -6.53 -28.09 20.32
N ARG A 33 -6.06 -28.02 21.58
CA ARG A 33 -6.95 -27.89 22.75
C ARG A 33 -7.48 -26.46 22.94
N THR A 34 -6.68 -25.46 22.58
CA THR A 34 -7.11 -24.05 22.49
C THR A 34 -8.28 -23.89 21.52
N SER A 35 -8.16 -24.43 20.30
CA SER A 35 -9.27 -24.40 19.33
C SER A 35 -10.49 -25.16 19.83
N LEU A 36 -10.30 -26.27 20.55
CA LEU A 36 -11.40 -27.09 21.06
C LEU A 36 -12.24 -26.34 22.13
N ILE A 37 -11.60 -25.71 23.12
CA ILE A 37 -12.35 -24.97 24.15
C ILE A 37 -13.07 -23.75 23.55
N LEU A 38 -12.44 -23.05 22.60
CA LEU A 38 -13.07 -21.93 21.87
C LEU A 38 -14.28 -22.40 21.05
N TRP A 39 -14.19 -23.59 20.42
CA TRP A 39 -15.29 -24.18 19.67
C TRP A 39 -16.47 -24.56 20.57
N HIS A 40 -16.25 -25.23 21.70
CA HIS A 40 -17.34 -25.53 22.65
C HIS A 40 -17.92 -24.26 23.27
N ALA A 41 -17.09 -23.24 23.53
CA ALA A 41 -17.55 -21.94 23.99
C ALA A 41 -18.41 -21.23 22.94
N HIS A 42 -18.19 -21.46 21.64
CA HIS A 42 -19.05 -20.97 20.57
C HIS A 42 -20.37 -21.75 20.44
N GLN A 43 -20.36 -23.07 20.68
CA GLN A 43 -21.53 -23.95 20.55
C GLN A 43 -22.50 -23.94 21.75
N ASN A 44 -22.25 -23.10 22.77
CA ASN A 44 -23.00 -23.08 24.03
C ASN A 44 -22.92 -24.41 24.82
N ASP A 45 -21.80 -25.14 24.73
CA ASP A 45 -21.61 -26.41 25.40
C ASP A 45 -20.86 -26.23 26.73
N ALA A 46 -21.57 -25.77 27.76
CA ALA A 46 -21.00 -25.52 29.08
C ALA A 46 -20.45 -26.81 29.75
N ALA A 47 -21.01 -27.97 29.44
CA ALA A 47 -20.58 -29.24 30.00
C ALA A 47 -19.20 -29.65 29.46
N ALA A 48 -18.99 -29.56 28.14
CA ALA A 48 -17.69 -29.82 27.55
C ALA A 48 -16.64 -28.78 27.94
N VAL A 49 -17.01 -27.49 28.00
CA VAL A 49 -16.10 -26.44 28.50
C VAL A 49 -15.65 -26.74 29.93
N ARG A 50 -16.58 -27.11 30.83
CA ARG A 50 -16.26 -27.48 32.21
C ARG A 50 -15.31 -28.67 32.27
N LYS A 51 -15.60 -29.74 31.54
CA LYS A 51 -14.76 -30.94 31.48
C LYS A 51 -13.33 -30.62 31.01
N LEU A 52 -13.21 -29.80 29.97
CA LEU A 52 -11.90 -29.38 29.45
C LEU A 52 -11.10 -28.56 30.47
N LEU A 53 -11.78 -27.70 31.25
CA LEU A 53 -11.16 -26.90 32.30
C LEU A 53 -10.80 -27.71 33.55
N GLU A 54 -11.53 -28.79 33.86
CA GLU A 54 -11.17 -29.75 34.90
C GLU A 54 -9.90 -30.53 34.53
N GLU A 55 -9.79 -30.94 33.27
CA GLU A 55 -8.60 -31.62 32.74
C GLU A 55 -7.39 -30.68 32.62
N ASP A 56 -7.61 -29.43 32.16
CA ASP A 56 -6.56 -28.42 32.00
C ASP A 56 -7.09 -27.01 32.28
N ARG A 57 -6.85 -26.53 33.51
CA ARG A 57 -7.27 -25.20 33.96
C ARG A 57 -6.63 -24.06 33.17
N THR A 58 -5.51 -24.28 32.48
CA THR A 58 -4.82 -23.22 31.72
C THR A 58 -5.60 -22.78 30.48
N LEU A 59 -6.53 -23.62 30.01
CA LEU A 59 -7.38 -23.35 28.84
C LEU A 59 -8.33 -22.17 29.03
N VAL A 60 -8.61 -21.76 30.28
CA VAL A 60 -9.42 -20.56 30.55
C VAL A 60 -8.78 -19.28 29.97
N ARG A 61 -7.44 -19.28 29.83
CA ARG A 61 -6.64 -18.18 29.25
C ARG A 61 -6.23 -18.44 27.80
N ALA A 62 -6.82 -19.45 27.15
CA ALA A 62 -6.54 -19.76 25.76
C ALA A 62 -6.88 -18.57 24.87
N ARG A 63 -6.15 -18.41 23.76
CA ARG A 63 -6.30 -17.29 22.84
C ARG A 63 -6.31 -17.77 21.40
N ASP A 64 -7.23 -17.27 20.59
CA ASP A 64 -7.23 -17.49 19.14
C ASP A 64 -6.21 -16.57 18.42
N TYR A 65 -6.21 -16.62 17.08
CA TYR A 65 -5.35 -15.77 16.25
C TYR A 65 -5.56 -14.27 16.53
N ASP A 66 -6.77 -13.85 16.90
CA ASP A 66 -7.14 -12.48 17.21
C ASP A 66 -6.99 -12.14 18.70
N ASN A 67 -6.28 -12.97 19.46
CA ASN A 67 -6.11 -12.85 20.91
C ASN A 67 -7.42 -12.95 21.72
N ARG A 68 -8.52 -13.44 21.13
CA ARG A 68 -9.79 -13.60 21.85
C ARG A 68 -9.75 -14.82 22.76
N THR A 69 -10.27 -14.64 23.97
CA THR A 69 -10.42 -15.71 24.96
C THR A 69 -11.76 -16.45 24.79
N PRO A 70 -11.94 -17.64 25.39
CA PRO A 70 -13.25 -18.30 25.41
C PRO A 70 -14.36 -17.41 25.97
N LEU A 71 -14.02 -16.50 26.89
CA LEU A 71 -14.99 -15.55 27.44
C LEU A 71 -15.44 -14.51 26.41
N HIS A 72 -14.55 -14.01 25.53
CA HIS A 72 -14.96 -13.14 24.42
C HIS A 72 -15.98 -13.84 23.52
N VAL A 73 -15.70 -15.10 23.16
CA VAL A 73 -16.59 -15.91 22.31
C VAL A 73 -17.95 -16.12 22.96
N ALA A 74 -17.98 -16.54 24.24
CA ALA A 74 -19.23 -16.72 24.98
C ALA A 74 -20.01 -15.41 25.11
N SER A 75 -19.32 -14.30 25.37
CA SER A 75 -19.92 -12.97 25.55
C SER A 75 -20.56 -12.42 24.27
N LEU A 76 -19.89 -12.58 23.13
CA LEU A 76 -20.40 -12.17 21.82
C LEU A 76 -21.73 -12.87 21.48
N HIS A 77 -21.83 -14.16 21.76
CA HIS A 77 -23.05 -14.93 21.47
C HIS A 77 -24.13 -14.80 22.56
N GLY A 78 -23.75 -14.42 23.78
CA GLY A 78 -24.63 -14.30 24.93
C GLY A 78 -24.84 -15.63 25.68
N TRP A 79 -23.85 -16.52 25.66
CA TRP A 79 -23.90 -17.83 26.31
C TRP A 79 -23.61 -17.72 27.81
N ILE A 80 -24.66 -17.40 28.57
CA ILE A 80 -24.59 -17.10 30.01
C ILE A 80 -23.96 -18.25 30.81
N ASP A 81 -24.37 -19.49 30.55
CA ASP A 81 -23.90 -20.64 31.34
C ASP A 81 -22.43 -20.97 31.07
N VAL A 82 -22.00 -20.81 29.81
CA VAL A 82 -20.58 -20.92 29.43
C VAL A 82 -19.77 -19.79 30.07
N ALA A 83 -20.25 -18.55 30.00
CA ALA A 83 -19.56 -17.40 30.57
C ALA A 83 -19.40 -17.52 32.09
N LYS A 84 -20.46 -17.93 32.81
CA LYS A 84 -20.40 -18.23 34.25
C LYS A 84 -19.36 -19.30 34.54
N CYS A 85 -19.41 -20.41 33.81
CA CYS A 85 -18.43 -21.49 33.95
C CYS A 85 -16.99 -21.00 33.74
N LEU A 86 -16.75 -20.15 32.74
CA LEU A 86 -15.41 -19.60 32.48
C LEU A 86 -14.95 -18.66 33.60
N ILE A 87 -15.84 -17.80 34.10
CA ILE A 87 -15.56 -16.87 35.21
C ILE A 87 -15.26 -17.64 36.50
N ASP A 88 -16.04 -18.67 36.83
CA ASP A 88 -15.83 -19.53 38.00
C ASP A 88 -14.44 -20.20 38.00
N TYR A 89 -13.90 -20.48 36.80
CA TYR A 89 -12.56 -21.05 36.62
C TYR A 89 -11.45 -19.98 36.49
N GLY A 90 -11.77 -18.71 36.72
CA GLY A 90 -10.80 -17.61 36.76
C GLY A 90 -10.53 -16.93 35.41
N ALA A 91 -11.51 -16.92 34.51
CA ALA A 91 -11.41 -16.12 33.28
C ALA A 91 -11.26 -14.62 33.64
N ASP A 92 -10.31 -13.97 32.98
CA ASP A 92 -10.15 -12.51 33.09
C ASP A 92 -11.28 -11.81 32.33
N VAL A 93 -12.21 -11.20 33.08
CA VAL A 93 -13.37 -10.47 32.57
C VAL A 93 -12.99 -9.22 31.77
N ASN A 94 -11.75 -8.74 31.93
CA ASN A 94 -11.19 -7.56 31.28
C ASN A 94 -10.06 -7.90 30.31
N ALA A 95 -9.93 -9.17 29.92
CA ALA A 95 -8.99 -9.57 28.88
C ALA A 95 -9.22 -8.76 27.61
N GLN A 96 -8.15 -8.39 26.92
CA GLN A 96 -8.22 -7.62 25.68
C GLN A 96 -7.83 -8.47 24.48
N ASP A 97 -8.64 -8.38 23.41
CA ASP A 97 -8.33 -8.96 22.11
C ASP A 97 -7.34 -8.09 21.30
N ARG A 98 -7.07 -8.45 20.04
CA ARG A 98 -6.19 -7.71 19.11
C ARG A 98 -6.65 -6.27 18.87
N TRP A 99 -7.94 -5.96 19.01
CA TRP A 99 -8.53 -4.64 18.84
C TRP A 99 -8.75 -3.89 20.16
N LYS A 100 -8.24 -4.45 21.27
CA LYS A 100 -8.41 -3.97 22.65
C LYS A 100 -9.86 -3.99 23.14
N ASN A 101 -10.72 -4.80 22.52
CA ASN A 101 -12.07 -5.03 23.02
C ASN A 101 -12.02 -5.98 24.22
N THR A 102 -12.90 -5.76 25.19
CA THR A 102 -13.16 -6.71 26.28
C THR A 102 -14.34 -7.63 25.98
N PRO A 103 -14.52 -8.72 26.73
CA PRO A 103 -15.73 -9.53 26.64
C PRO A 103 -17.02 -8.71 26.89
N LEU A 104 -16.97 -7.71 27.78
CA LEU A 104 -18.11 -6.82 28.01
C LEU A 104 -18.41 -5.97 26.77
N ALA A 105 -17.37 -5.44 26.14
CA ALA A 105 -17.50 -4.71 24.90
C ALA A 105 -18.20 -5.60 23.84
N ASP A 106 -17.71 -6.83 23.61
CA ASP A 106 -18.34 -7.82 22.69
C ASP A 106 -19.83 -8.06 22.96
N ALA A 107 -20.21 -8.19 24.23
CA ALA A 107 -21.61 -8.33 24.62
C ALA A 107 -22.44 -7.06 24.33
N GLU A 108 -21.87 -5.87 24.52
CA GLU A 108 -22.51 -4.58 24.20
C GLU A 108 -22.73 -4.42 22.69
N GLY A 109 -21.73 -4.71 21.86
CA GLY A 109 -21.88 -4.64 20.39
C GLY A 109 -22.87 -5.65 19.83
N ALA A 110 -22.93 -6.85 20.40
CA ALA A 110 -23.92 -7.87 20.03
C ALA A 110 -25.30 -7.67 20.70
N LYS A 111 -25.49 -6.59 21.47
CA LYS A 111 -26.73 -6.23 22.17
C LYS A 111 -27.26 -7.35 23.08
N LYS A 112 -26.35 -8.06 23.78
CA LYS A 112 -26.66 -9.19 24.67
C LYS A 112 -26.91 -8.72 26.11
N HIS A 113 -28.08 -8.12 26.35
CA HIS A 113 -28.47 -7.49 27.63
C HIS A 113 -28.15 -8.33 28.88
N SER A 114 -28.57 -9.59 28.94
CA SER A 114 -28.30 -10.46 30.09
C SER A 114 -26.81 -10.76 30.30
N MET A 115 -26.02 -10.77 29.23
CA MET A 115 -24.57 -10.98 29.30
C MET A 115 -23.86 -9.70 29.76
N ILE A 116 -24.33 -8.53 29.32
CA ILE A 116 -23.83 -7.23 29.76
C ILE A 116 -24.00 -7.09 31.27
N GLU A 117 -25.19 -7.43 31.78
CA GLU A 117 -25.47 -7.40 33.23
C GLU A 117 -24.57 -8.36 34.01
N LEU A 118 -24.41 -9.60 33.50
CA LEU A 118 -23.52 -10.59 34.10
C LEU A 118 -22.08 -10.08 34.16
N LEU A 119 -21.50 -9.64 33.05
CA LEU A 119 -20.11 -9.21 33.02
C LEU A 119 -19.89 -7.97 33.89
N LYS A 120 -20.85 -7.03 33.94
CA LYS A 120 -20.82 -5.89 34.86
C LYS A 120 -20.85 -6.32 36.33
N SER A 121 -21.65 -7.33 36.70
CA SER A 121 -21.69 -7.82 38.09
C SER A 121 -20.38 -8.45 38.55
N TYR A 122 -19.55 -8.93 37.62
CA TYR A 122 -18.21 -9.47 37.90
C TYR A 122 -17.07 -8.45 37.67
N GLY A 123 -17.39 -7.15 37.55
CA GLY A 123 -16.37 -6.09 37.41
C GLY A 123 -15.80 -5.94 36.00
N GLY A 124 -16.53 -6.42 34.98
CA GLY A 124 -16.22 -6.19 33.57
C GLY A 124 -16.30 -4.70 33.23
N LEU A 125 -15.30 -4.21 32.50
CA LEU A 125 -15.16 -2.83 32.06
C LEU A 125 -15.26 -2.81 30.53
N SER A 126 -15.99 -1.82 30.02
CA SER A 126 -16.12 -1.62 28.57
C SER A 126 -14.89 -0.86 28.08
N TYR A 127 -14.02 -1.55 27.35
CA TYR A 127 -12.89 -0.96 26.64
C TYR A 127 -12.97 -1.35 25.17
N GLY A 128 -12.59 -0.43 24.30
CA GLY A 128 -12.45 -0.68 22.87
C GLY A 128 -11.87 0.56 22.21
N GLN A 129 -10.85 0.39 21.36
CA GLN A 129 -10.31 1.52 20.60
C GLN A 129 -10.89 1.58 19.19
N ASN A 130 -11.12 0.44 18.53
CA ASN A 130 -11.64 0.37 17.16
C ASN A 130 -12.29 -1.01 16.89
N GLY A 131 -13.61 -1.18 17.03
CA GLY A 131 -14.28 -2.43 16.64
C GLY A 131 -15.69 -2.62 17.20
N SER A 132 -16.53 -3.35 16.43
CA SER A 132 -17.90 -3.90 16.58
C SER A 132 -18.98 -3.32 17.53
N HIS A 133 -18.64 -2.52 18.54
CA HIS A 133 -19.59 -1.93 19.51
C HIS A 133 -20.03 -0.51 19.13
N PHE A 134 -19.26 0.13 18.26
CA PHE A 134 -19.75 1.31 17.57
C PHE A 134 -20.79 0.84 16.55
N GLU A 135 -22.03 1.31 16.67
CA GLU A 135 -22.99 1.13 15.59
C GLU A 135 -22.33 1.64 14.30
N PRO A 136 -22.34 0.86 13.21
CA PRO A 136 -21.84 1.37 11.94
C PRO A 136 -22.60 2.65 11.65
N LYS A 137 -21.87 3.78 11.56
CA LYS A 137 -22.49 5.05 11.18
C LYS A 137 -23.30 4.78 9.91
N PRO A 138 -24.61 5.06 9.89
CA PRO A 138 -25.42 4.80 8.72
C PRO A 138 -24.77 5.49 7.53
N VAL A 139 -24.44 4.71 6.51
CA VAL A 139 -23.83 5.23 5.29
C VAL A 139 -24.91 6.01 4.55
N PRO A 140 -24.79 7.34 4.40
CA PRO A 140 -25.82 8.11 3.74
C PRO A 140 -25.96 7.67 2.27
N PRO A 141 -27.19 7.65 1.72
CA PRO A 141 -27.40 7.36 0.31
C PRO A 141 -26.68 8.40 -0.57
N PRO A 142 -26.40 8.09 -1.85
CA PRO A 142 -25.87 9.08 -2.78
C PRO A 142 -26.70 10.36 -2.80
N LEU A 143 -26.03 11.51 -2.99
CA LEU A 143 -26.69 12.81 -2.99
C LEU A 143 -27.73 12.90 -4.15
N PRO A 144 -28.99 13.27 -3.87
CA PRO A 144 -30.01 13.41 -4.92
C PRO A 144 -29.59 14.42 -6.00
N ASN A 145 -29.81 14.11 -7.28
CA ASN A 145 -29.50 14.96 -8.43
C ASN A 145 -28.00 15.35 -8.56
N LYS A 146 -27.09 14.56 -7.98
CA LYS A 146 -25.64 14.73 -8.13
C LYS A 146 -25.02 13.50 -8.79
N CYS A 147 -23.79 13.68 -9.27
CA CYS A 147 -23.00 12.54 -9.72
C CYS A 147 -22.75 11.58 -8.56
N ASP A 148 -22.68 10.29 -8.86
CA ASP A 148 -22.42 9.20 -7.91
C ASP A 148 -21.07 9.34 -7.19
N TRP A 149 -20.14 10.09 -7.77
CA TRP A 149 -18.82 10.40 -7.23
C TRP A 149 -18.73 11.72 -6.43
N GLU A 150 -19.79 12.53 -6.37
CA GLU A 150 -19.78 13.75 -5.55
C GLU A 150 -19.96 13.38 -4.07
N ILE A 151 -19.03 13.81 -3.23
CA ILE A 151 -18.99 13.51 -1.80
C ILE A 151 -19.42 14.72 -0.99
N ASP A 152 -20.28 14.55 0.02
CA ASP A 152 -20.48 15.61 1.00
C ASP A 152 -19.25 15.72 1.92
N PRO A 153 -18.63 16.91 2.09
CA PRO A 153 -17.47 17.10 2.96
C PRO A 153 -17.65 16.57 4.39
N SER A 154 -18.89 16.53 4.90
CA SER A 154 -19.22 16.01 6.24
C SER A 154 -19.00 14.50 6.36
N GLU A 155 -18.93 13.76 5.25
CA GLU A 155 -18.62 12.33 5.22
C GLU A 155 -17.12 12.03 5.37
N LEU A 156 -16.26 13.04 5.21
CA LEU A 156 -14.82 12.92 5.38
C LEU A 156 -14.42 13.17 6.82
N ASP A 157 -13.84 12.15 7.45
CA ASP A 157 -13.32 12.23 8.81
C ASP A 157 -11.83 12.55 8.79
N PHE A 158 -11.50 13.75 9.29
CA PHE A 158 -10.14 14.27 9.43
C PHE A 158 -9.60 14.20 10.87
N SER A 159 -10.30 13.55 11.80
CA SER A 159 -9.90 13.48 13.22
C SER A 159 -8.51 12.86 13.43
N THR A 160 -8.16 11.85 12.63
CA THR A 160 -6.83 11.22 12.60
C THR A 160 -6.04 11.61 11.34
N SER A 161 -6.29 12.81 10.81
CA SER A 161 -5.63 13.25 9.57
C SER A 161 -4.14 13.49 9.75
N ALA A 162 -3.39 13.27 8.67
CA ALA A 162 -1.96 13.54 8.60
C ALA A 162 -1.64 14.17 7.24
N LEU A 163 -0.78 15.18 7.24
CA LEU A 163 -0.27 15.77 6.00
C LEU A 163 0.72 14.78 5.35
N ILE A 164 0.38 14.30 4.15
CA ILE A 164 1.20 13.37 3.38
C ILE A 164 2.13 14.16 2.44
N GLY A 165 1.64 15.24 1.85
CA GLY A 165 2.41 16.02 0.89
C GLY A 165 1.85 17.43 0.71
N LYS A 166 2.69 18.33 0.20
CA LYS A 166 2.32 19.71 -0.12
C LYS A 166 2.90 20.07 -1.49
N GLY A 167 2.02 20.41 -2.42
CA GLY A 167 2.39 20.89 -3.76
C GLY A 167 2.13 22.39 -3.91
N SER A 168 2.34 22.90 -5.13
CA SER A 168 2.08 24.30 -5.50
C SER A 168 0.60 24.68 -5.45
N PHE A 169 -0.29 23.73 -5.79
CA PHE A 169 -1.73 23.98 -5.93
C PHE A 169 -2.58 23.54 -4.73
N GLY A 170 -1.99 22.74 -3.84
CA GLY A 170 -2.77 22.02 -2.84
C GLY A 170 -1.91 21.25 -1.86
N GLU A 171 -2.60 20.64 -0.91
CA GLU A 171 -2.01 19.72 0.06
C GLU A 171 -2.71 18.37 -0.01
N ILE A 172 -1.98 17.31 0.28
CA ILE A 172 -2.47 15.93 0.28
C ILE A 172 -2.55 15.48 1.73
N LEU A 173 -3.77 15.19 2.18
CA LEU A 173 -4.09 14.78 3.53
C LEU A 173 -4.54 13.32 3.54
N LYS A 174 -4.10 12.56 4.54
CA LYS A 174 -4.72 11.28 4.89
C LYS A 174 -6.03 11.57 5.62
N ALA A 175 -7.11 10.90 5.23
CA ALA A 175 -8.40 10.97 5.91
C ALA A 175 -9.10 9.61 5.90
N SER A 176 -10.28 9.53 6.52
CA SER A 176 -11.17 8.37 6.44
C SER A 176 -12.48 8.77 5.77
N TRP A 177 -12.93 8.00 4.77
CA TRP A 177 -14.24 8.16 4.15
C TRP A 177 -15.03 6.86 4.35
N ARG A 178 -16.13 6.94 5.10
CA ARG A 178 -16.97 5.76 5.43
C ARG A 178 -16.15 4.60 6.02
N GLY A 179 -15.13 4.92 6.83
CA GLY A 179 -14.21 3.94 7.44
C GLY A 179 -13.05 3.49 6.54
N THR A 180 -13.05 3.87 5.26
CA THR A 180 -11.97 3.54 4.32
C THR A 180 -10.90 4.63 4.36
N PRO A 181 -9.61 4.29 4.57
CA PRO A 181 -8.53 5.26 4.46
C PRO A 181 -8.41 5.81 3.04
N VAL A 182 -8.36 7.13 2.91
CA VAL A 182 -8.29 7.84 1.63
C VAL A 182 -7.22 8.92 1.63
N ALA A 183 -6.72 9.25 0.43
CA ALA A 183 -5.87 10.40 0.19
C ALA A 183 -6.71 11.53 -0.40
N VAL A 184 -6.70 12.69 0.27
CA VAL A 184 -7.50 13.86 -0.07
C VAL A 184 -6.56 14.98 -0.53
N LYS A 185 -6.58 15.28 -1.83
CA LYS A 185 -5.89 16.44 -2.41
C LYS A 185 -6.81 17.65 -2.29
N ARG A 186 -6.48 18.55 -1.37
CA ARG A 186 -7.23 19.76 -1.05
C ARG A 186 -6.59 20.97 -1.75
N ILE A 187 -7.37 21.70 -2.55
CA ILE A 187 -6.92 22.96 -3.15
C ILE A 187 -6.76 24.02 -2.06
N LEU A 188 -5.66 24.77 -2.09
CA LEU A 188 -5.39 25.81 -1.10
C LEU A 188 -6.47 26.91 -1.13
N PRO A 189 -6.91 27.43 0.02
CA PRO A 189 -7.90 28.51 0.08
C PRO A 189 -7.53 29.72 -0.79
N SER A 190 -6.23 30.08 -0.82
CA SER A 190 -5.70 31.20 -1.62
C SER A 190 -5.84 31.00 -3.13
N LEU A 191 -6.01 29.76 -3.60
CA LEU A 191 -6.16 29.41 -5.01
C LEU A 191 -7.59 28.95 -5.35
N SER A 192 -8.45 28.83 -4.34
CA SER A 192 -9.80 28.25 -4.48
C SER A 192 -10.80 29.12 -5.25
N ASP A 193 -10.44 30.38 -5.53
CA ASP A 193 -11.20 31.32 -6.36
C ASP A 193 -10.58 31.55 -7.75
N ASP A 194 -9.40 30.98 -8.02
CA ASP A 194 -8.75 31.14 -9.32
C ASP A 194 -9.48 30.29 -10.37
N ARG A 195 -10.01 30.96 -11.40
CA ARG A 195 -10.79 30.32 -12.47
C ARG A 195 -9.99 29.22 -13.20
N LEU A 196 -8.69 29.42 -13.41
CA LEU A 196 -7.84 28.45 -14.10
C LEU A 196 -7.63 27.21 -13.22
N VAL A 197 -7.36 27.41 -11.93
CA VAL A 197 -7.18 26.29 -10.97
C VAL A 197 -8.47 25.47 -10.83
N ILE A 198 -9.63 26.13 -10.76
CA ILE A 198 -10.93 25.44 -10.70
C ILE A 198 -11.20 24.67 -12.00
N GLN A 199 -10.84 25.24 -13.15
CA GLN A 199 -11.00 24.58 -14.45
C GLN A 199 -10.11 23.34 -14.56
N ASP A 200 -8.84 23.45 -14.15
CA ASP A 200 -7.88 22.35 -14.14
C ASP A 200 -8.32 21.25 -13.17
N PHE A 201 -8.78 21.60 -11.97
CA PHE A 201 -9.34 20.66 -11.00
C PHE A 201 -10.55 19.90 -11.56
N ARG A 202 -11.50 20.61 -12.19
CA ARG A 202 -12.65 19.96 -12.85
C ARG A 202 -12.23 19.08 -14.02
N HIS A 203 -11.17 19.45 -14.75
CA HIS A 203 -10.62 18.61 -15.80
C HIS A 203 -10.04 17.31 -15.23
N GLU A 204 -9.25 17.40 -14.15
CA GLU A 204 -8.66 16.27 -13.43
C GLU A 204 -9.75 15.31 -12.94
N VAL A 205 -10.82 15.83 -12.31
CA VAL A 205 -11.98 15.00 -11.89
C VAL A 205 -12.63 14.29 -13.08
N ASN A 206 -12.96 15.03 -14.15
CA ASN A 206 -13.61 14.46 -15.33
C ASN A 206 -12.76 13.40 -16.06
N LEU A 207 -11.44 13.51 -15.96
CA LEU A 207 -10.50 12.53 -16.45
C LEU A 207 -10.54 11.27 -15.57
N LEU A 208 -10.32 11.45 -14.27
CA LEU A 208 -10.21 10.38 -13.28
C LEU A 208 -11.46 9.52 -13.15
N VAL A 209 -12.65 10.09 -13.31
CA VAL A 209 -13.94 9.36 -13.35
C VAL A 209 -13.93 8.25 -14.41
N LYS A 210 -13.19 8.42 -15.51
CA LYS A 210 -13.14 7.47 -16.64
C LYS A 210 -12.07 6.39 -16.46
N LEU A 211 -11.22 6.50 -15.45
CA LEU A 211 -10.04 5.65 -15.27
C LEU A 211 -10.30 4.61 -14.18
N ARG A 212 -10.19 3.33 -14.54
CA ARG A 212 -10.27 2.17 -13.64
C ARG A 212 -9.31 1.10 -14.11
N HIS A 213 -8.23 0.89 -13.37
CA HIS A 213 -7.20 -0.09 -13.69
C HIS A 213 -6.38 -0.44 -12.44
N PRO A 214 -5.95 -1.70 -12.23
CA PRO A 214 -5.23 -2.11 -11.02
C PRO A 214 -3.91 -1.37 -10.77
N ASN A 215 -3.22 -0.92 -11.84
CA ASN A 215 -1.98 -0.14 -11.74
C ASN A 215 -2.16 1.38 -11.92
N ILE A 216 -3.39 1.88 -11.80
CA ILE A 216 -3.69 3.32 -11.73
C ILE A 216 -4.35 3.60 -10.38
N VAL A 217 -3.97 4.70 -9.73
CA VAL A 217 -4.57 5.12 -8.46
C VAL A 217 -6.08 5.32 -8.64
N GLN A 218 -6.86 4.60 -7.84
CA GLN A 218 -8.30 4.58 -7.93
C GLN A 218 -8.90 5.89 -7.41
N PHE A 219 -9.61 6.58 -8.27
CA PHE A 219 -10.50 7.68 -7.92
C PHE A 219 -11.72 7.15 -7.15
N LEU A 220 -12.06 7.82 -6.06
CA LEU A 220 -13.18 7.44 -5.19
C LEU A 220 -14.29 8.51 -5.19
N GLY A 221 -13.91 9.78 -5.30
CA GLY A 221 -14.89 10.86 -5.40
C GLY A 221 -14.24 12.24 -5.34
N ALA A 222 -15.07 13.27 -5.40
CA ALA A 222 -14.62 14.65 -5.32
C ALA A 222 -15.64 15.52 -4.55
N VAL A 223 -15.16 16.62 -4.00
CA VAL A 223 -15.97 17.74 -3.54
C VAL A 223 -15.76 18.87 -4.52
N THR A 224 -16.80 19.16 -5.31
CA THR A 224 -16.75 20.15 -6.38
C THR A 224 -17.68 21.35 -6.17
N ASP A 225 -18.73 21.17 -5.36
CA ASP A 225 -19.73 22.22 -5.09
C ASP A 225 -19.43 23.07 -3.86
N LYS A 226 -18.75 22.50 -2.86
CA LYS A 226 -18.43 23.16 -1.58
C LYS A 226 -16.93 23.40 -1.49
N LYS A 227 -16.55 24.52 -0.86
CA LYS A 227 -15.15 24.78 -0.50
C LYS A 227 -14.80 24.13 0.84
N PRO A 228 -13.56 23.68 1.03
CA PRO A 228 -12.48 23.65 0.03
C PRO A 228 -12.73 22.54 -1.02
N LEU A 229 -12.30 22.78 -2.27
CA LEU A 229 -12.36 21.77 -3.34
C LEU A 229 -11.40 20.62 -3.00
N MET A 230 -11.88 19.38 -3.13
CA MET A 230 -11.15 18.19 -2.72
C MET A 230 -11.27 17.08 -3.75
N LEU A 231 -10.17 16.43 -4.09
CA LEU A 231 -10.11 15.21 -4.87
C LEU A 231 -9.78 14.03 -3.96
N ILE A 232 -10.58 12.98 -3.99
CA ILE A 232 -10.47 11.82 -3.09
C ILE A 232 -10.07 10.59 -3.89
N THR A 233 -8.97 9.97 -3.48
CA THR A 233 -8.40 8.75 -4.07
C THR A 233 -8.12 7.70 -3.00
N GLU A 234 -7.86 6.46 -3.41
CA GLU A 234 -7.39 5.43 -2.49
C GLU A 234 -6.07 5.85 -1.81
N TYR A 235 -5.93 5.56 -0.51
CA TYR A 235 -4.67 5.78 0.19
C TYR A 235 -3.77 4.55 0.07
N LEU A 236 -2.63 4.72 -0.60
CA LEU A 236 -1.61 3.68 -0.76
C LEU A 236 -0.57 3.77 0.37
N ARG A 237 -0.43 2.69 1.13
CA ARG A 237 0.33 2.69 2.41
C ARG A 237 1.83 2.60 2.21
N GLY A 238 2.29 2.16 1.04
CA GLY A 238 3.71 2.02 0.74
C GLY A 238 4.42 3.34 0.42
N GLY A 239 3.69 4.46 0.32
CA GLY A 239 4.27 5.76 -0.03
C GLY A 239 4.63 5.87 -1.52
N ASP A 240 5.50 6.81 -1.85
CA ASP A 240 5.96 7.05 -3.22
C ASP A 240 7.32 6.39 -3.53
N LEU A 241 7.56 6.09 -4.80
CA LEU A 241 8.76 5.40 -5.28
C LEU A 241 10.02 6.24 -5.04
N HIS A 242 9.94 7.58 -5.05
CA HIS A 242 11.10 8.41 -4.77
C HIS A 242 11.61 8.19 -3.34
N GLN A 243 10.72 8.23 -2.35
CA GLN A 243 11.09 7.97 -0.97
C GLN A 243 11.58 6.53 -0.79
N TYR A 244 10.93 5.56 -1.44
CA TYR A 244 11.35 4.16 -1.40
C TYR A 244 12.77 3.94 -1.93
N LEU A 245 13.11 4.54 -3.08
CA LEU A 245 14.46 4.47 -3.66
C LEU A 245 15.50 5.20 -2.80
N LYS A 246 15.13 6.33 -2.19
CA LYS A 246 16.01 7.04 -1.25
C LYS A 246 16.36 6.20 -0.02
N GLU A 247 15.45 5.37 0.46
CA GLU A 247 15.66 4.51 1.63
C GLU A 247 16.36 3.19 1.28
N LYS A 248 16.04 2.59 0.14
CA LYS A 248 16.57 1.28 -0.28
C LYS A 248 17.83 1.36 -1.13
N GLY A 249 18.06 2.47 -1.83
CA GLY A 249 19.06 2.57 -2.87
C GLY A 249 18.62 1.82 -4.14
N SER A 250 19.59 1.18 -4.81
CA SER A 250 19.33 0.43 -6.03
C SER A 250 18.48 -0.82 -5.76
N LEU A 251 17.59 -1.13 -6.69
CA LEU A 251 16.75 -2.32 -6.64
C LEU A 251 17.41 -3.48 -7.37
N SER A 252 17.08 -4.71 -6.96
CA SER A 252 17.47 -5.88 -7.74
C SER A 252 16.76 -5.85 -9.11
N PRO A 253 17.37 -6.41 -10.17
CA PRO A 253 16.74 -6.44 -11.49
C PRO A 253 15.35 -7.09 -11.49
N SER A 254 15.16 -8.12 -10.66
CA SER A 254 13.88 -8.82 -10.48
C SER A 254 12.77 -7.87 -9.99
N ILE A 255 13.04 -7.09 -8.94
CA ILE A 255 12.10 -6.10 -8.38
C ILE A 255 11.87 -4.97 -9.39
N ALA A 256 12.94 -4.43 -9.98
CA ALA A 256 12.84 -3.34 -10.96
C ALA A 256 11.99 -3.73 -12.19
N ILE A 257 12.12 -4.97 -12.68
CA ILE A 257 11.29 -5.49 -13.79
C ILE A 257 9.82 -5.63 -13.37
N ASN A 258 9.53 -6.13 -12.16
CA ASN A 258 8.15 -6.20 -11.68
C ASN A 258 7.51 -4.82 -11.58
N PHE A 259 8.26 -3.85 -11.07
CA PHE A 259 7.82 -2.45 -10.97
C PHE A 259 7.60 -1.83 -12.35
N ALA A 260 8.54 -2.07 -13.27
CA ALA A 260 8.43 -1.64 -14.66
C ALA A 260 7.19 -2.24 -15.35
N LEU A 261 6.87 -3.51 -15.10
CA LEU A 261 5.67 -4.16 -15.62
C LEU A 261 4.39 -3.49 -15.11
N ASP A 262 4.30 -3.22 -13.82
CA ASP A 262 3.13 -2.56 -13.22
C ASP A 262 2.94 -1.14 -13.76
N MET A 263 4.02 -0.34 -13.84
CA MET A 263 3.99 0.97 -14.47
C MET A 263 3.56 0.89 -15.94
N ALA A 264 4.15 -0.03 -16.71
CA ALA A 264 3.86 -0.19 -18.13
C ALA A 264 2.41 -0.64 -18.38
N ARG A 265 1.82 -1.46 -17.49
CA ARG A 265 0.39 -1.84 -17.55
C ARG A 265 -0.50 -0.63 -17.35
N GLY A 266 -0.23 0.17 -16.32
CA GLY A 266 -0.96 1.41 -16.07
C GLY A 266 -0.87 2.39 -17.24
N MET A 267 0.33 2.60 -17.77
CA MET A 267 0.53 3.52 -18.89
C MET A 267 -0.03 2.98 -20.21
N ALA A 268 0.04 1.67 -20.46
CA ALA A 268 -0.62 1.05 -21.62
C ALA A 268 -2.13 1.27 -21.59
N TYR A 269 -2.76 1.17 -20.41
CA TYR A 269 -4.18 1.47 -20.23
C TYR A 269 -4.50 2.93 -20.57
N LEU A 270 -3.69 3.89 -20.10
CA LEU A 270 -3.89 5.32 -20.39
C LEU A 270 -3.65 5.68 -21.85
N HIS A 271 -2.75 5.00 -22.53
CA HIS A 271 -2.34 5.34 -23.89
C HIS A 271 -3.18 4.70 -24.98
N ASN A 272 -4.11 3.82 -24.60
CA ASN A 272 -4.95 3.08 -25.54
C ASN A 272 -6.37 3.66 -25.61
N GLU A 273 -7.09 3.36 -26.69
CA GLU A 273 -8.48 3.76 -26.83
C GLU A 273 -9.36 3.05 -25.78
N PRO A 274 -10.46 3.69 -25.30
CA PRO A 274 -11.07 4.93 -25.79
C PRO A 274 -10.53 6.22 -25.14
N ASN A 275 -9.73 6.11 -24.08
CA ASN A 275 -9.26 7.24 -23.28
C ASN A 275 -7.77 7.48 -23.52
N VAL A 276 -7.40 8.02 -24.69
CA VAL A 276 -5.98 8.33 -24.96
C VAL A 276 -5.55 9.55 -24.15
N VAL A 277 -4.94 9.28 -23.00
CA VAL A 277 -4.45 10.23 -22.00
C VAL A 277 -2.93 10.26 -22.04
N ILE A 278 -2.35 11.46 -22.07
CA ILE A 278 -0.91 11.67 -21.85
C ILE A 278 -0.73 12.12 -20.40
N HIS A 279 0.14 11.44 -19.64
CA HIS A 279 0.36 11.74 -18.23
C HIS A 279 1.13 13.04 -18.02
N ARG A 280 2.20 13.26 -18.80
CA ARG A 280 3.07 14.46 -18.88
C ARG A 280 3.95 14.76 -17.66
N ASP A 281 3.59 14.28 -16.48
CA ASP A 281 4.41 14.42 -15.26
C ASP A 281 4.73 13.06 -14.62
N LEU A 282 5.11 12.08 -15.43
CA LEU A 282 5.51 10.77 -14.92
C LEU A 282 6.88 10.89 -14.25
N LYS A 283 6.93 10.66 -12.95
CA LYS A 283 8.13 10.76 -12.10
C LYS A 283 7.99 9.85 -10.88
N PRO A 284 9.06 9.49 -10.16
CA PRO A 284 8.96 8.53 -9.06
C PRO A 284 8.04 8.99 -7.91
N ARG A 285 7.88 10.30 -7.69
CA ARG A 285 6.90 10.83 -6.70
C ARG A 285 5.43 10.55 -7.06
N ASN A 286 5.15 10.34 -8.35
CA ASN A 286 3.81 10.07 -8.88
C ASN A 286 3.58 8.57 -9.10
N VAL A 287 4.51 7.72 -8.67
CA VAL A 287 4.38 6.26 -8.69
C VAL A 287 4.33 5.79 -7.25
N LEU A 288 3.23 5.18 -6.85
CA LEU A 288 2.92 4.86 -5.45
C LEU A 288 2.95 3.34 -5.22
N LEU A 289 3.47 2.93 -4.06
CA LEU A 289 3.53 1.54 -3.64
C LEU A 289 2.27 1.15 -2.87
N VAL A 290 1.67 0.02 -3.24
CA VAL A 290 0.41 -0.45 -2.62
C VAL A 290 0.57 -0.72 -1.13
N ASN A 291 1.66 -1.38 -0.75
CA ASN A 291 1.96 -1.81 0.61
C ASN A 291 3.45 -1.63 0.93
N SER A 292 3.81 -1.80 2.20
CA SER A 292 5.21 -1.68 2.66
C SER A 292 6.09 -2.86 2.24
N SER A 293 5.50 -4.00 1.84
CA SER A 293 6.25 -5.09 1.21
C SER A 293 6.68 -4.77 -0.22
N ALA A 294 6.15 -3.68 -0.80
CA ALA A 294 6.55 -3.16 -2.10
C ALA A 294 6.32 -4.20 -3.21
N ASP A 295 5.17 -4.87 -3.20
CA ASP A 295 4.87 -5.94 -4.18
C ASP A 295 4.37 -5.37 -5.52
N HIS A 296 3.63 -4.27 -5.45
CA HIS A 296 2.92 -3.68 -6.59
C HIS A 296 2.95 -2.17 -6.59
N LEU A 297 2.92 -1.59 -7.80
CA LEU A 297 2.88 -0.15 -8.04
C LEU A 297 1.58 0.30 -8.69
N LYS A 298 1.20 1.55 -8.41
CA LYS A 298 0.17 2.29 -9.13
C LYS A 298 0.67 3.66 -9.55
N VAL A 299 0.32 4.08 -10.76
CA VAL A 299 0.60 5.43 -11.27
C VAL A 299 -0.51 6.38 -10.79
N GLY A 300 -0.12 7.52 -10.25
CA GLY A 300 -1.01 8.55 -9.69
C GLY A 300 -0.65 9.96 -10.14
N ASP A 301 -1.37 10.93 -9.59
CA ASP A 301 -1.28 12.38 -9.85
C ASP A 301 -1.45 12.78 -11.33
N PHE A 302 -2.71 12.96 -11.72
CA PHE A 302 -3.12 13.30 -13.07
C PHE A 302 -3.35 14.81 -13.27
N GLY A 303 -2.89 15.65 -12.34
CA GLY A 303 -3.13 17.10 -12.36
C GLY A 303 -2.59 17.81 -13.60
N LEU A 304 -1.64 17.20 -14.31
CA LEU A 304 -1.07 17.70 -15.58
C LEU A 304 -1.47 16.86 -16.80
N SER A 305 -2.28 15.82 -16.59
CA SER A 305 -2.69 14.91 -17.66
C SER A 305 -3.71 15.56 -18.60
N LYS A 306 -3.61 15.22 -19.89
CA LYS A 306 -4.56 15.71 -20.92
C LYS A 306 -5.02 14.61 -21.85
N LEU A 307 -6.28 14.72 -22.29
CA LEU A 307 -6.81 13.99 -23.43
C LEU A 307 -6.24 14.56 -24.73
N ILE A 308 -5.76 13.69 -25.64
CA ILE A 308 -5.15 14.11 -26.92
C ILE A 308 -6.07 15.01 -27.78
N LYS A 309 -7.40 14.90 -27.63
CA LYS A 309 -8.36 15.71 -28.39
C LYS A 309 -8.33 17.22 -28.06
N VAL A 310 -7.71 17.63 -26.96
CA VAL A 310 -7.63 19.03 -26.53
C VAL A 310 -6.19 19.53 -26.65
N GLN A 311 -5.70 19.71 -27.88
CA GLN A 311 -4.48 20.46 -28.16
C GLN A 311 -4.87 21.87 -28.63
N ASN A 312 -4.95 22.83 -27.70
CA ASN A 312 -5.00 24.24 -28.08
C ASN A 312 -3.57 24.76 -28.22
N SER A 313 -3.32 25.54 -29.28
CA SER A 313 -2.02 26.12 -29.63
C SER A 313 -1.44 27.12 -28.62
N HIS A 314 -2.16 27.44 -27.55
CA HIS A 314 -1.75 28.36 -26.48
C HIS A 314 -1.32 27.67 -25.18
N ASP A 315 -1.19 26.34 -25.17
CA ASP A 315 -0.75 25.55 -24.01
C ASP A 315 0.77 25.69 -23.72
N VAL A 316 1.25 26.91 -23.52
CA VAL A 316 2.58 27.19 -22.95
C VAL A 316 2.47 26.97 -21.45
N TYR A 317 2.56 25.71 -21.02
CA TYR A 317 2.52 25.36 -19.61
C TYR A 317 3.76 25.86 -18.89
N LYS A 318 3.58 26.78 -17.94
CA LYS A 318 4.58 27.09 -16.92
C LYS A 318 4.56 25.97 -15.89
N MET A 319 5.60 25.13 -15.87
CA MET A 319 5.80 24.15 -14.80
C MET A 319 5.88 24.89 -13.46
N THR A 320 4.98 24.58 -12.54
CA THR A 320 4.98 25.18 -11.20
C THR A 320 5.97 24.45 -10.29
N GLY A 321 7.03 25.16 -9.88
CA GLY A 321 7.63 25.09 -8.54
C GLY A 321 8.34 23.82 -8.07
N GLU A 322 8.08 22.64 -8.63
CA GLU A 322 8.76 21.41 -8.24
C GLU A 322 10.02 21.23 -9.08
N THR A 323 11.12 21.78 -8.57
CA THR A 323 12.43 21.78 -9.23
C THR A 323 12.86 20.40 -9.72
N GLY A 324 12.47 19.29 -9.07
CA GLY A 324 12.86 17.93 -9.43
C GLY A 324 12.24 17.32 -10.70
N SER A 325 11.09 17.81 -11.20
CA SER A 325 10.37 17.14 -12.31
C SER A 325 11.11 17.18 -13.65
N TYR A 326 11.93 18.22 -13.87
CA TYR A 326 12.67 18.42 -15.13
C TYR A 326 13.54 17.23 -15.52
N ARG A 327 14.06 16.49 -14.54
CA ARG A 327 14.98 15.37 -14.74
C ARG A 327 14.38 14.20 -15.53
N TYR A 328 13.07 14.01 -15.45
CA TYR A 328 12.33 12.93 -16.13
C TYR A 328 11.68 13.42 -17.43
N MET A 329 11.84 14.70 -17.79
CA MET A 329 11.18 15.32 -18.92
C MET A 329 11.82 14.92 -20.25
N ALA A 330 10.97 14.60 -21.24
CA ALA A 330 11.43 14.31 -22.59
C ALA A 330 12.04 15.57 -23.28
N PRO A 331 13.08 15.41 -24.12
CA PRO A 331 13.76 16.51 -24.81
C PRO A 331 12.84 17.45 -25.59
N GLU A 332 11.81 16.91 -26.25
CA GLU A 332 10.85 17.67 -27.04
C GLU A 332 9.91 18.52 -26.19
N VAL A 333 9.57 18.07 -24.97
CA VAL A 333 8.77 18.83 -24.01
C VAL A 333 9.61 19.99 -23.48
N PHE A 334 10.86 19.72 -23.09
CA PHE A 334 11.79 20.75 -22.62
C PHE A 334 12.04 21.84 -23.67
N ARG A 335 12.12 21.45 -24.95
CA ARG A 335 12.29 22.37 -26.09
C ARG A 335 11.01 23.04 -26.58
N HIS A 336 9.88 22.81 -25.90
CA HIS A 336 8.57 23.36 -26.30
C HIS A 336 8.17 23.00 -27.73
N ARG A 337 8.53 21.79 -28.19
CA ARG A 337 8.16 21.26 -29.50
C ARG A 337 6.83 20.51 -29.41
N ARG A 338 6.25 20.17 -30.57
CA ARG A 338 5.10 19.26 -30.62
C ARG A 338 5.51 17.88 -30.11
N TYR A 339 4.63 17.26 -29.34
CA TYR A 339 4.86 15.96 -28.74
C TYR A 339 3.58 15.12 -28.72
N ASP A 340 3.74 13.82 -28.51
CA ASP A 340 2.66 12.85 -28.38
C ASP A 340 2.80 12.05 -27.07
N LYS A 341 2.10 10.93 -26.95
CA LYS A 341 2.14 10.07 -25.77
C LYS A 341 3.52 9.44 -25.48
N LYS A 342 4.46 9.42 -26.45
CA LYS A 342 5.81 8.87 -26.29
C LYS A 342 6.70 9.70 -25.34
N VAL A 343 6.25 10.86 -24.89
CA VAL A 343 6.93 11.59 -23.80
C VAL A 343 6.91 10.79 -22.50
N ASP A 344 5.82 10.08 -22.21
CA ASP A 344 5.72 9.28 -20.98
C ASP A 344 6.61 8.02 -21.06
N VAL A 345 6.88 7.52 -22.28
CA VAL A 345 7.83 6.42 -22.50
C VAL A 345 9.26 6.84 -22.16
N PHE A 346 9.62 8.08 -22.49
CA PHE A 346 10.92 8.64 -22.10
C PHE A 346 11.03 8.75 -20.58
N SER A 347 10.01 9.30 -19.92
CA SER A 347 9.97 9.43 -18.46
C SER A 347 10.03 8.06 -17.77
N PHE A 348 9.31 7.06 -18.30
CA PHE A 348 9.39 5.67 -17.84
C PHE A 348 10.82 5.12 -17.87
N ALA A 349 11.57 5.36 -18.95
CA ALA A 349 12.96 4.92 -19.08
C ALA A 349 13.87 5.55 -18.02
N MET A 350 13.67 6.84 -17.74
CA MET A 350 14.44 7.57 -16.71
C MET A 350 14.15 7.04 -15.30
N ILE A 351 12.91 6.67 -15.01
CA ILE A 351 12.53 6.04 -13.72
C ILE A 351 13.10 4.63 -13.63
N LEU A 352 13.04 3.84 -14.70
CA LEU A 352 13.62 2.49 -14.73
C LEU A 352 15.15 2.51 -14.58
N TYR A 353 15.82 3.50 -15.15
CA TYR A 353 17.23 3.76 -14.88
C TYR A 353 17.48 4.05 -13.39
N GLU A 354 16.70 4.95 -12.77
CA GLU A 354 16.84 5.28 -11.34
C GLU A 354 16.61 4.07 -10.44
N MET A 355 15.63 3.21 -10.75
CA MET A 355 15.39 1.97 -10.01
C MET A 355 16.60 1.04 -10.02
N LEU A 356 17.33 0.96 -11.13
CA LEU A 356 18.51 0.10 -11.27
C LEU A 356 19.77 0.71 -10.65
N GLU A 357 19.95 2.04 -10.78
CA GLU A 357 21.13 2.73 -10.26
C GLU A 357 21.03 3.14 -8.80
N GLY A 358 19.82 3.25 -8.26
CA GLY A 358 19.55 3.74 -6.91
C GLY A 358 19.73 5.25 -6.73
N GLU A 359 20.04 5.97 -7.81
CA GLU A 359 20.32 7.40 -7.80
C GLU A 359 19.59 8.10 -8.94
N PRO A 360 19.10 9.34 -8.73
CA PRO A 360 18.40 10.08 -9.77
C PRO A 360 19.23 10.21 -11.07
N PRO A 361 18.60 10.19 -12.26
CA PRO A 361 19.30 10.34 -13.52
C PRO A 361 20.11 11.65 -13.56
N LEU A 362 21.42 11.56 -13.82
CA LEU A 362 22.32 12.73 -13.79
C LEU A 362 22.31 13.47 -12.45
N SER A 363 22.35 12.73 -11.32
CA SER A 363 22.26 13.27 -9.95
C SER A 363 23.30 14.35 -9.61
N ASN A 364 24.40 14.41 -10.36
CA ASN A 364 25.44 15.42 -10.27
C ASN A 364 25.08 16.78 -10.89
N TYR A 365 23.94 16.89 -11.58
CA TYR A 365 23.42 18.14 -12.15
C TYR A 365 22.17 18.59 -11.41
N GLU A 366 21.95 19.90 -11.33
CA GLU A 366 20.64 20.42 -10.94
C GLU A 366 19.57 19.96 -11.95
N PRO A 367 18.30 19.74 -11.53
CA PRO A 367 17.30 19.12 -12.40
C PRO A 367 17.07 19.81 -13.75
N TYR A 368 17.12 21.14 -13.78
CA TYR A 368 16.99 21.91 -15.02
C TYR A 368 18.21 21.72 -15.94
N GLU A 369 19.42 21.70 -15.37
CA GLU A 369 20.65 21.46 -16.11
C GLU A 369 20.72 20.04 -16.65
N ALA A 370 20.26 19.06 -15.87
CA ALA A 370 20.13 17.68 -16.31
C ALA A 370 19.20 17.57 -17.53
N ALA A 371 18.05 18.23 -17.50
CA ALA A 371 17.11 18.26 -18.62
C ALA A 371 17.72 18.93 -19.86
N LYS A 372 18.46 20.02 -19.69
CA LYS A 372 19.18 20.69 -20.77
C LYS A 372 20.25 19.78 -21.39
N TYR A 373 21.05 19.12 -20.56
CA TYR A 373 22.10 18.19 -21.00
C TYR A 373 21.53 17.00 -21.79
N VAL A 374 20.40 16.46 -21.32
CA VAL A 374 19.63 15.42 -22.02
C VAL A 374 19.05 15.92 -23.34
N ALA A 375 18.54 17.16 -23.36
CA ALA A 375 18.02 17.76 -24.58
C ALA A 375 19.14 17.86 -25.63
N GLU A 376 20.35 18.25 -25.26
CA GLU A 376 21.54 18.31 -26.12
C GLU A 376 21.99 16.95 -26.70
N GLY A 377 21.41 15.83 -26.24
CA GLY A 377 21.60 14.50 -26.81
C GLY A 377 22.32 13.52 -25.89
N HIS A 378 22.77 13.99 -24.72
CA HIS A 378 23.45 13.14 -23.74
C HIS A 378 22.46 12.25 -22.98
N ARG A 379 22.95 11.14 -22.41
CA ARG A 379 22.14 10.22 -21.61
C ARG A 379 22.90 9.79 -20.35
N PRO A 380 22.19 9.42 -19.27
CA PRO A 380 22.81 8.84 -18.08
C PRO A 380 23.64 7.59 -18.43
N THR A 381 24.79 7.43 -17.78
CA THR A 381 25.64 6.24 -17.94
C THR A 381 25.29 5.18 -16.90
N PHE A 382 25.27 3.92 -17.32
CA PHE A 382 25.07 2.78 -16.44
C PHE A 382 26.39 2.43 -15.71
N ARG A 383 26.40 2.42 -14.37
CA ARG A 383 27.62 2.21 -13.55
C ARG A 383 27.79 0.78 -13.01
N SER A 384 26.71 0.11 -12.65
CA SER A 384 26.70 -1.29 -12.20
C SER A 384 27.23 -2.24 -13.29
N LYS A 385 27.71 -3.42 -12.89
CA LYS A 385 28.29 -4.41 -13.82
C LYS A 385 27.37 -5.62 -14.03
N GLY A 386 26.23 -5.67 -13.33
CA GLY A 386 25.33 -6.83 -13.27
C GLY A 386 23.99 -6.66 -14.00
N TYR A 387 23.92 -5.82 -15.03
CA TYR A 387 22.65 -5.63 -15.76
C TYR A 387 22.36 -6.77 -16.72
N ILE A 388 21.06 -6.95 -16.96
CA ILE A 388 20.55 -7.77 -18.05
C ILE A 388 20.67 -6.94 -19.35
N PRO A 389 21.47 -7.35 -20.35
CA PRO A 389 21.71 -6.58 -21.57
C PRO A 389 20.42 -6.16 -22.30
N GLU A 390 19.43 -7.06 -22.35
CA GLU A 390 18.15 -6.84 -23.00
C GLU A 390 17.31 -5.75 -22.30
N LEU A 391 17.45 -5.64 -20.96
CA LEU A 391 16.80 -4.59 -20.18
C LEU A 391 17.44 -3.23 -20.46
N ARG A 392 18.77 -3.19 -20.55
CA ARG A 392 19.50 -1.98 -20.91
C ARG A 392 19.11 -1.50 -22.31
N GLU A 393 19.09 -2.41 -23.29
CA GLU A 393 18.69 -2.09 -24.67
C GLU A 393 17.26 -1.51 -24.71
N LEU A 394 16.34 -2.09 -23.94
CA LEU A 394 14.97 -1.58 -23.82
C LEU A 394 14.94 -0.16 -23.24
N ILE A 395 15.67 0.12 -22.16
CA ILE A 395 15.77 1.47 -21.58
C ILE A 395 16.36 2.43 -22.63
N GLU A 396 17.41 2.01 -23.32
CA GLU A 396 18.09 2.82 -24.33
C GLU A 396 17.18 3.17 -25.52
N GLN A 397 16.30 2.26 -25.91
CA GLN A 397 15.30 2.53 -26.93
C GLN A 397 14.16 3.43 -26.43
N CYS A 398 13.71 3.25 -25.18
CA CYS A 398 12.64 4.05 -24.59
C CYS A 398 13.02 5.53 -24.41
N TRP A 399 14.29 5.85 -24.18
CA TRP A 399 14.77 7.24 -24.08
C TRP A 399 15.40 7.79 -25.38
N ALA A 400 15.15 7.16 -26.52
CA ALA A 400 15.68 7.61 -27.81
C ALA A 400 15.36 9.09 -28.08
N ALA A 401 16.31 9.80 -28.72
CA ALA A 401 16.13 11.22 -29.05
C ALA A 401 14.97 11.42 -30.05
N ASP A 402 14.84 10.52 -31.02
CA ASP A 402 13.69 10.46 -31.92
C ASP A 402 12.52 9.73 -31.24
N MET A 403 11.38 10.42 -31.11
CA MET A 403 10.15 9.88 -30.55
C MET A 403 9.60 8.68 -31.33
N SER A 404 9.86 8.61 -32.65
CA SER A 404 9.38 7.54 -33.51
C SER A 404 10.00 6.18 -33.15
N GLN A 405 11.24 6.21 -32.64
CA GLN A 405 12.01 5.02 -32.26
C GLN A 405 11.58 4.43 -30.91
N ARG A 406 10.89 5.22 -30.07
CA ARG A 406 10.45 4.78 -28.74
C ARG A 406 9.30 3.78 -28.90
N PRO A 407 9.37 2.57 -28.33
CA PRO A 407 8.29 1.60 -28.44
C PRO A 407 7.04 2.06 -27.66
N PRO A 408 5.82 1.67 -28.07
CA PRO A 408 4.62 1.87 -27.25
C PRO A 408 4.64 0.97 -26.00
N PHE A 409 3.92 1.35 -24.94
CA PHE A 409 3.88 0.57 -23.69
C PHE A 409 3.44 -0.89 -23.87
N LEU A 410 2.58 -1.19 -24.85
CA LEU A 410 2.16 -2.57 -25.13
C LEU A 410 3.32 -3.44 -25.65
N GLU A 411 4.28 -2.86 -26.37
CA GLU A 411 5.50 -3.56 -26.80
C GLU A 411 6.52 -3.66 -25.66
N ILE A 412 6.65 -2.59 -24.86
CA ILE A 412 7.47 -2.59 -23.65
C ILE A 412 7.06 -3.73 -22.71
N LEU A 413 5.76 -3.94 -22.51
CA LEU A 413 5.23 -5.04 -21.70
C LEU A 413 5.70 -6.40 -22.20
N LYS A 414 5.52 -6.69 -23.49
CA LYS A 414 5.95 -7.96 -24.10
C LYS A 414 7.45 -8.19 -23.91
N ARG A 415 8.26 -7.14 -24.06
CA ARG A 415 9.72 -7.24 -23.86
C ARG A 415 10.07 -7.48 -22.40
N LEU A 416 9.46 -6.76 -21.46
CA LEU A 416 9.69 -6.96 -20.03
C LEU A 416 9.26 -8.36 -19.55
N GLU A 417 8.16 -8.90 -20.06
CA GLU A 417 7.70 -10.26 -19.77
C GLU A 417 8.73 -11.30 -20.23
N LYS A 418 9.23 -11.16 -21.47
CA LYS A 418 10.29 -12.03 -22.00
C LYS A 418 11.60 -11.91 -21.21
N ILE A 419 11.96 -10.69 -20.77
CA ILE A 419 13.15 -10.49 -19.94
C ILE A 419 12.97 -11.19 -18.59
N LYS A 420 11.79 -11.04 -17.96
CA LYS A 420 11.45 -11.62 -16.66
C LYS A 420 11.61 -13.14 -16.63
N GLU A 421 11.25 -13.83 -17.72
CA GLU A 421 11.41 -15.29 -17.84
C GLU A 421 12.87 -15.75 -17.74
N ASN A 422 13.82 -14.89 -18.11
CA ASN A 422 15.26 -15.20 -18.11
C ASN A 422 15.97 -14.75 -16.82
N VAL A 423 15.27 -14.08 -15.90
CA VAL A 423 15.87 -13.64 -14.63
C VAL A 423 15.73 -14.75 -13.59
N PRO A 424 16.83 -15.21 -12.97
CA PRO A 424 16.75 -16.14 -11.84
C PRO A 424 15.86 -15.54 -10.75
N THR A 425 14.82 -16.27 -10.33
CA THR A 425 13.97 -15.83 -9.23
C THR A 425 14.77 -15.82 -7.92
N ASP A 426 14.79 -14.71 -7.19
CA ASP A 426 15.42 -14.57 -5.85
C ASP A 426 14.79 -15.45 -4.76
N HIS A 427 13.92 -16.40 -5.12
CA HIS A 427 13.29 -17.33 -4.20
C HIS A 427 14.26 -18.46 -3.80
N HIS A 428 15.24 -18.13 -2.96
CA HIS A 428 15.97 -19.12 -2.18
C HIS A 428 15.05 -19.75 -1.12
N TRP A 429 14.18 -20.68 -1.53
CA TRP A 429 13.62 -21.66 -0.61
C TRP A 429 14.68 -22.74 -0.37
N HIS A 430 15.62 -22.51 0.54
CA HIS A 430 16.40 -23.61 1.12
C HIS A 430 15.49 -24.42 2.06
N ILE A 431 14.55 -25.17 1.48
CA ILE A 431 13.76 -26.14 2.26
C ILE A 431 14.20 -27.58 1.97
N PHE A 432 14.78 -27.88 0.81
CA PHE A 432 15.30 -29.22 0.56
C PHE A 432 16.53 -29.20 -0.36
N THR A 433 17.72 -29.19 0.24
CA THR A 433 18.91 -29.78 -0.39
C THR A 433 19.55 -30.69 0.65
N THR A 434 19.24 -31.97 0.45
CA THR A 434 19.80 -33.24 0.95
C THR A 434 20.88 -33.20 2.01
#